data_AF-A0A1J4VNV1-F1
#
_entry.id   AF-A0A1J4VNV1-F1
#
_cell.length_a   1.000
_cell.length_b   1.000
_cell.length_c   1.000
_cell.angle_alpha   90.00
_cell.angle_beta   90.00
_cell.angle_gamma   90.00
#
_symmetry.space_group_name_H-M   'P 1'
#
loop_
_entity.id
_entity.type
_entity.pdbx_description
1 polymer ?
#
loop_
_entity_poly.entity_id
_entity_poly.type
_entity_poly.pdbx_seq_one_letter_code
_entity_poly.pdbx_strand_id
1 'polypeptide(L)'
;MAFQKTKSINQIEERMETLEPESLRYKILDSARRFKSSWIELGQYLFIVYKDKMFKNWGYLTFEAYCSKEIGIRQVTAMKLLKSYSFLEHEEPAFLKRQSFDEPKPNEIPSVDSVNMLRLAKQNTRVSEDDYKTLRGEVLDEVKEDAEVKKKIKYILKSNAPKSITEDTVGRKDKLAGKFLSQLRTARHEMGLLSFPAKIVKQVDELIDILEDFQG
;
A
#
# COMPACT_ATOMS: atom_id res chain seq x y z
N MET A 1 14.58 -13.92 -27.65
CA MET A 1 14.07 -12.52 -27.64
C MET A 1 14.88 -11.73 -26.61
N ALA A 2 15.60 -10.69 -27.03
CA ALA A 2 16.38 -9.87 -26.11
C ALA A 2 15.40 -9.01 -25.27
N PHE A 3 15.36 -9.21 -23.95
CA PHE A 3 14.70 -8.27 -23.04
C PHE A 3 15.36 -6.90 -23.22
N GLN A 4 14.63 -5.92 -23.75
CA GLN A 4 15.13 -4.55 -23.83
C GLN A 4 15.48 -4.07 -22.41
N LYS A 5 16.77 -3.80 -22.18
CA LYS A 5 17.24 -3.20 -20.93
C LYS A 5 16.60 -1.84 -20.76
N THR A 6 16.01 -1.58 -19.59
CA THR A 6 15.41 -0.28 -19.28
C THR A 6 16.52 0.74 -19.02
N LYS A 7 16.23 2.03 -19.25
CA LYS A 7 17.15 3.14 -18.93
C LYS A 7 17.68 3.08 -17.48
N SER A 8 16.85 2.62 -16.55
CA SER A 8 17.22 2.43 -15.15
C SER A 8 18.27 1.33 -14.96
N ILE A 9 18.19 0.22 -15.71
CA ILE A 9 19.17 -0.88 -15.62
C ILE A 9 20.52 -0.41 -16.16
N ASN A 10 20.55 0.33 -17.27
CA ASN A 10 21.80 0.87 -17.81
C ASN A 10 22.50 1.81 -16.82
N GLN A 11 21.74 2.70 -16.16
CA GLN A 11 22.28 3.61 -15.13
C GLN A 11 22.84 2.87 -13.91
N ILE A 12 22.25 1.72 -13.57
CA ILE A 12 22.75 0.85 -12.50
C ILE A 12 24.07 0.20 -12.94
N GLU A 13 24.12 -0.34 -14.15
CA GLU A 13 25.32 -1.01 -14.69
C GLU A 13 26.50 -0.04 -14.83
N GLU A 14 26.30 1.16 -15.38
CA GLU A 14 27.33 2.21 -15.47
C GLU A 14 27.92 2.58 -14.10
N ARG A 15 27.08 2.61 -13.05
CA ARG A 15 27.56 2.89 -11.69
C ARG A 15 28.34 1.73 -11.10
N MET A 16 27.90 0.51 -11.35
CA MET A 16 28.57 -0.71 -10.87
C MET A 16 30.00 -0.84 -11.40
N GLU A 17 30.28 -0.37 -12.63
CA GLU A 17 31.65 -0.36 -13.20
C GLU A 17 32.65 0.45 -12.38
N THR A 18 32.18 1.44 -11.62
CA THR A 18 33.02 2.32 -10.79
C THR A 18 33.14 1.86 -9.33
N LEU A 19 32.50 0.76 -8.97
CA LEU A 19 32.43 0.26 -7.60
C LEU A 19 33.19 -1.06 -7.46
N GLU A 20 33.79 -1.28 -6.30
CA GLU A 20 34.37 -2.58 -5.98
C GLU A 20 33.27 -3.65 -5.87
N PRO A 21 33.39 -4.81 -6.56
CA PRO A 21 32.36 -5.85 -6.57
C PRO A 21 31.97 -6.36 -5.17
N GLU A 22 32.92 -6.36 -4.23
CA GLU A 22 32.66 -6.81 -2.87
C GLU A 22 31.99 -5.77 -1.97
N SER A 23 31.94 -4.51 -2.43
CA SER A 23 31.32 -3.43 -1.67
C SER A 23 29.82 -3.66 -1.51
N LEU A 24 29.28 -3.27 -0.34
CA LEU A 24 27.84 -3.32 -0.08
C LEU A 24 27.05 -2.52 -1.12
N ARG A 25 27.60 -1.38 -1.57
CA ARG A 25 26.98 -0.49 -2.56
C ARG A 25 26.83 -1.20 -3.92
N TYR A 26 27.82 -1.97 -4.34
CA TYR A 26 27.72 -2.82 -5.54
C TYR A 26 26.65 -3.91 -5.38
N LYS A 27 26.65 -4.62 -4.24
CA LYS A 27 25.67 -5.69 -3.95
C LYS A 27 24.21 -5.18 -3.94
N ILE A 28 23.99 -3.95 -3.46
CA ILE A 28 22.67 -3.29 -3.55
C ILE A 28 22.24 -3.04 -4.99
N LEU A 29 23.15 -2.53 -5.82
CA LEU A 29 22.86 -2.25 -7.22
C LEU A 29 22.58 -3.54 -8.00
N ASP A 30 23.36 -4.59 -7.74
CA ASP A 30 23.16 -5.88 -8.39
C ASP A 30 21.84 -6.56 -7.97
N SER A 31 21.49 -6.52 -6.67
CA SER A 31 20.19 -7.02 -6.19
C SER A 31 19.02 -6.17 -6.72
N ALA A 32 19.19 -4.86 -6.88
CA ALA A 32 18.17 -4.00 -7.49
C ALA A 32 17.90 -4.33 -8.96
N ARG A 33 18.93 -4.73 -9.71
CA ARG A 33 18.77 -5.23 -11.10
C ARG A 33 17.99 -6.54 -11.15
N ARG A 34 18.16 -7.40 -10.14
CA ARG A 34 17.52 -8.72 -10.01
C ARG A 34 16.23 -8.69 -9.16
N PHE A 35 15.76 -7.52 -8.75
CA PHE A 35 14.67 -7.32 -7.79
C PHE A 35 13.37 -8.07 -8.14
N LYS A 36 13.04 -8.21 -9.43
CA LYS A 36 11.83 -8.94 -9.87
C LYS A 36 11.86 -10.43 -9.52
N SER A 37 13.04 -10.99 -9.24
CA SER A 37 13.26 -12.40 -8.95
C SER A 37 13.39 -12.70 -7.46
N SER A 38 13.81 -11.71 -6.65
CA SER A 38 13.90 -11.84 -5.20
C SER A 38 14.03 -10.45 -4.55
N TRP A 39 12.98 -10.02 -3.85
CA TRP A 39 12.98 -8.71 -3.19
C TRP A 39 13.60 -8.73 -1.80
N ILE A 40 13.68 -9.90 -1.16
CA ILE A 40 14.13 -10.05 0.23
C ILE A 40 15.57 -9.57 0.37
N GLU A 41 16.45 -9.96 -0.57
CA GLU A 41 17.85 -9.53 -0.59
C GLU A 41 17.97 -8.00 -0.69
N LEU A 42 17.25 -7.37 -1.63
CA LEU A 42 17.24 -5.92 -1.74
C LEU A 42 16.69 -5.26 -0.47
N GLY A 43 15.62 -5.82 0.11
CA GLY A 43 15.04 -5.37 1.38
C GLY A 43 16.05 -5.40 2.54
N GLN A 44 16.84 -6.48 2.62
CA GLN A 44 17.90 -6.65 3.61
C GLN A 44 18.97 -5.57 3.49
N TYR A 45 19.51 -5.36 2.29
CA TYR A 45 20.53 -4.34 2.12
C TYR A 45 20.00 -2.93 2.35
N LEU A 46 18.77 -2.64 1.89
CA LEU A 46 18.10 -1.37 2.17
C LEU A 46 17.91 -1.15 3.68
N PHE A 47 17.59 -2.20 4.43
CA PHE A 47 17.48 -2.15 5.88
C PHE A 47 18.80 -1.81 6.56
N ILE A 48 19.90 -2.45 6.16
CA ILE A 48 21.26 -2.14 6.67
C ILE A 48 21.62 -0.68 6.37
N VAL A 49 21.46 -0.24 5.12
CA VAL A 49 21.77 1.14 4.71
C VAL A 49 20.94 2.17 5.47
N TYR A 50 19.66 1.88 5.69
CA TYR A 50 18.77 2.76 6.45
C TYR A 50 19.17 2.83 7.93
N LYS A 51 19.38 1.68 8.56
CA LYS A 51 19.75 1.55 9.97
C LYS A 51 21.06 2.26 10.29
N ASP A 52 22.09 2.04 9.47
CA ASP A 52 23.44 2.57 9.69
C ASP A 52 23.65 3.94 9.00
N LYS A 53 22.62 4.48 8.35
CA LYS A 53 22.63 5.76 7.63
C LYS A 53 23.75 5.87 6.60
N MET A 54 24.15 4.75 5.99
CA MET A 54 25.31 4.68 5.08
C MET A 54 25.15 5.58 3.86
N PHE A 55 23.92 5.85 3.44
CA PHE A 55 23.59 6.78 2.36
C PHE A 55 24.19 8.19 2.57
N LYS A 56 24.39 8.63 3.82
CA LYS A 56 25.04 9.91 4.12
C LYS A 56 26.51 9.92 3.72
N ASN A 57 27.22 8.83 4.00
CA ASN A 57 28.63 8.67 3.64
C ASN A 57 28.82 8.58 2.12
N TRP A 58 27.76 8.19 1.40
CA TRP A 58 27.73 8.17 -0.06
C TRP A 58 27.29 9.50 -0.70
N GLY A 59 27.10 10.55 0.11
CA GLY A 59 26.79 11.90 -0.35
C GLY A 59 25.29 12.20 -0.50
N TYR A 60 24.39 11.35 0.01
CA TYR A 60 22.95 11.59 -0.05
C TYR A 60 22.43 12.19 1.26
N LEU A 61 21.62 13.24 1.14
CA LEU A 61 21.01 13.91 2.29
C LEU A 61 19.96 13.03 2.98
N THR A 62 19.20 12.25 2.20
CA THR A 62 18.15 11.37 2.71
C THR A 62 18.21 10.00 2.06
N PHE A 63 17.64 9.01 2.73
CA PHE A 63 17.54 7.64 2.22
C PHE A 63 16.72 7.59 0.93
N GLU A 64 15.65 8.37 0.85
CA GLU A 64 14.79 8.48 -0.33
C GLU A 64 15.54 9.05 -1.54
N ALA A 65 16.41 10.04 -1.30
CA ALA A 65 17.26 10.60 -2.34
C ALA A 65 18.24 9.54 -2.87
N TYR A 66 18.82 8.72 -1.99
CA TYR A 66 19.65 7.59 -2.38
C TYR A 66 18.87 6.56 -3.21
N CYS A 67 17.74 6.08 -2.72
CA CYS A 67 16.92 5.09 -3.42
C CYS A 67 16.44 5.57 -4.80
N SER A 68 16.03 6.83 -4.92
CA SER A 68 15.54 7.38 -6.18
C SER A 68 16.66 7.69 -7.17
N LYS A 69 17.76 8.30 -6.72
CA LYS A 69 18.83 8.76 -7.60
C LYS A 69 19.79 7.65 -7.97
N GLU A 70 20.10 6.74 -7.04
CA GLU A 70 21.11 5.71 -7.25
C GLU A 70 20.52 4.37 -7.68
N ILE A 71 19.58 3.86 -6.88
CA ILE A 71 18.97 2.55 -7.11
C ILE A 71 17.88 2.64 -8.20
N GLY A 72 17.31 3.83 -8.42
CA GLY A 72 16.26 4.03 -9.42
C GLY A 72 14.88 3.52 -8.99
N ILE A 73 14.64 3.36 -7.68
CA ILE A 73 13.34 2.95 -7.12
C ILE A 73 12.59 4.13 -6.51
N ARG A 74 11.27 4.15 -6.67
CA ARG A 74 10.42 5.20 -6.10
C ARG A 74 10.40 5.08 -4.58
N GLN A 75 10.28 6.22 -3.89
CA GLN A 75 10.20 6.29 -2.42
C GLN A 75 9.16 5.33 -1.84
N VAL A 76 7.96 5.25 -2.44
CA VAL A 76 6.89 4.36 -1.96
C VAL A 76 7.33 2.90 -1.99
N THR A 77 8.00 2.47 -3.07
CA THR A 77 8.53 1.10 -3.21
C THR A 77 9.65 0.85 -2.22
N ALA A 78 10.60 1.78 -2.09
CA ALA A 78 11.70 1.67 -1.12
C ALA A 78 11.18 1.51 0.31
N MET A 79 10.16 2.29 0.69
CA MET A 79 9.53 2.19 2.00
C MET A 79 8.79 0.88 2.22
N LYS A 80 8.10 0.35 1.19
CA LYS A 80 7.48 -0.97 1.28
C LYS A 80 8.52 -2.06 1.49
N LEU A 81 9.61 -2.06 0.71
CA LEU A 81 10.69 -3.04 0.83
C LEU A 81 11.30 -3.02 2.23
N LEU A 82 11.69 -1.83 2.69
CA LEU A 82 12.27 -1.62 4.00
C LEU A 82 11.36 -2.12 5.12
N LYS A 83 10.08 -1.75 5.09
CA LYS A 83 9.13 -2.11 6.15
C LYS A 83 8.73 -3.58 6.10
N SER A 84 8.57 -4.17 4.91
CA SER A 84 8.26 -5.59 4.76
C SER A 84 9.43 -6.47 5.21
N TYR A 85 10.67 -6.13 4.83
CA TYR A 85 11.84 -6.86 5.29
C TYR A 85 12.02 -6.74 6.80
N SER A 86 11.96 -5.50 7.33
CA SER A 86 12.07 -5.27 8.78
C SER A 86 10.99 -6.04 9.55
N PHE A 87 9.76 -6.10 9.04
CA PHE A 87 8.71 -6.93 9.64
C PHE A 87 9.08 -8.43 9.67
N LEU A 88 9.56 -9.00 8.57
CA LEU A 88 9.99 -10.40 8.54
C LEU A 88 11.16 -10.66 9.50
N GLU A 89 12.12 -9.74 9.60
CA GLU A 89 13.27 -9.88 10.49
C GLU A 89 12.87 -9.94 11.97
N HIS A 90 11.88 -9.14 12.38
CA HIS A 90 11.44 -9.06 13.77
C HIS A 90 10.39 -10.11 14.12
N GLU A 91 9.43 -10.35 13.22
CA GLU A 91 8.25 -11.18 13.49
C GLU A 91 8.38 -12.60 12.95
N GLU A 92 9.15 -12.78 11.87
CA GLU A 92 9.24 -14.03 11.11
C GLU A 92 10.70 -14.46 10.83
N PRO A 93 11.63 -14.42 11.80
CA PRO A 93 13.05 -14.71 11.55
C PRO A 93 13.28 -16.15 11.08
N ALA A 94 12.40 -17.09 11.46
CA ALA A 94 12.45 -18.48 10.99
C ALA A 94 12.16 -18.58 9.48
N PHE A 95 11.25 -17.74 8.95
CA PHE A 95 10.97 -17.68 7.52
C PHE A 95 12.20 -17.23 6.74
N LEU A 96 12.87 -16.15 7.18
CA LEU A 96 14.09 -15.65 6.54
C LEU A 96 15.23 -16.68 6.56
N LYS A 97 15.39 -17.41 7.68
CA LYS A 97 16.39 -18.48 7.77
C LYS A 97 16.15 -19.56 6.71
N ARG A 98 14.92 -20.06 6.58
CA ARG A 98 14.57 -21.07 5.54
C ARG A 98 14.95 -20.58 4.14
N GLN A 99 14.59 -19.35 3.81
CA GLN A 99 14.89 -18.72 2.52
C GLN A 99 16.38 -18.44 2.27
N SER A 100 17.21 -18.46 3.32
CA SER A 100 18.67 -18.22 3.19
C SER A 100 19.46 -19.51 3.02
N PHE A 101 18.96 -20.65 3.51
CA PHE A 101 19.64 -21.94 3.45
C PHE A 101 19.30 -22.74 2.19
N ASP A 102 18.04 -22.67 1.75
CA ASP A 102 17.61 -23.24 0.48
C ASP A 102 17.78 -22.15 -0.58
N GLU A 103 18.42 -22.41 -1.72
CA GLU A 103 18.41 -21.47 -2.85
C GLU A 103 16.94 -21.13 -3.15
N PRO A 104 16.49 -19.91 -2.82
CA PRO A 104 15.06 -19.67 -2.71
C PRO A 104 14.46 -19.73 -4.10
N LYS A 105 13.54 -20.68 -4.31
CA LYS A 105 12.85 -20.75 -5.60
C LYS A 105 11.98 -19.50 -5.71
N PRO A 106 11.95 -18.80 -6.87
CA PRO A 106 11.13 -17.60 -7.03
C PRO A 106 9.65 -17.81 -6.67
N ASN A 107 9.13 -19.02 -6.80
CA ASN A 107 7.75 -19.38 -6.49
C ASN A 107 7.48 -19.59 -4.98
N GLU A 108 8.51 -19.59 -4.14
CA GLU A 108 8.43 -19.78 -2.69
C GLU A 108 8.55 -18.43 -1.94
N ILE A 109 8.82 -17.34 -2.65
CA ILE A 109 8.93 -15.99 -2.06
C ILE A 109 7.60 -15.25 -2.27
N PRO A 110 6.88 -14.87 -1.20
CA PRO A 110 5.68 -14.06 -1.33
C PRO A 110 6.01 -12.67 -1.84
N SER A 111 5.06 -12.04 -2.51
CA SER A 111 5.23 -10.68 -3.01
C SER A 111 5.48 -9.69 -1.85
N VAL A 112 6.18 -8.59 -2.16
CA VAL A 112 6.39 -7.48 -1.21
C VAL A 112 5.06 -6.93 -0.70
N ASP A 113 4.05 -6.91 -1.57
CA ASP A 113 2.74 -6.33 -1.30
C ASP A 113 1.91 -7.24 -0.37
N SER A 114 1.91 -8.56 -0.60
CA SER A 114 1.31 -9.54 0.31
C SER A 114 1.93 -9.47 1.71
N VAL A 115 3.27 -9.40 1.82
CA VAL A 115 3.95 -9.25 3.11
C VAL A 115 3.65 -7.90 3.76
N ASN A 116 3.63 -6.82 2.99
CA ASN A 116 3.26 -5.50 3.52
C ASN A 116 1.80 -5.48 4.03
N MET A 117 0.89 -6.18 3.35
CA MET A 117 -0.50 -6.34 3.80
C MET A 117 -0.59 -7.15 5.09
N LEU A 118 0.18 -8.24 5.22
CA LEU A 118 0.29 -9.02 6.46
C LEU A 118 0.79 -8.15 7.62
N ARG A 119 1.85 -7.36 7.40
CA ARG A 119 2.38 -6.39 8.37
C ARG A 119 1.32 -5.39 8.83
N LEU A 120 0.54 -4.84 7.90
CA LEU A 120 -0.55 -3.90 8.21
C LEU A 120 -1.71 -4.58 8.94
N ALA A 121 -2.00 -5.84 8.63
CA ALA A 121 -3.02 -6.63 9.31
C ALA A 121 -2.66 -6.87 10.78
N LYS A 122 -1.39 -7.18 11.09
CA LYS A 122 -0.90 -7.33 12.48
C LYS A 122 -1.12 -6.08 13.33
N GLN A 123 -1.00 -4.91 12.72
CA GLN A 123 -1.17 -3.62 13.41
C GLN A 123 -2.65 -3.20 13.54
N ASN A 124 -3.58 -3.97 12.97
CA ASN A 124 -4.99 -3.62 12.91
C ASN A 124 -5.78 -4.34 14.00
N THR A 125 -6.30 -3.58 14.96
CA THR A 125 -7.06 -4.11 16.11
C THR A 125 -8.32 -4.87 15.76
N ARG A 126 -8.80 -4.79 14.51
CA ARG A 126 -9.95 -5.56 14.01
C ARG A 126 -9.57 -6.91 13.41
N VAL A 127 -8.28 -7.23 13.31
CA VAL A 127 -7.81 -8.55 12.91
C VAL A 127 -7.54 -9.32 14.20
N SER A 128 -8.29 -10.39 14.44
CA SER A 128 -8.07 -11.25 15.60
C SER A 128 -6.74 -12.02 15.45
N GLU A 129 -6.20 -12.53 16.55
CA GLU A 129 -4.98 -13.35 16.50
C GLU A 129 -5.16 -14.60 15.62
N ASP A 130 -6.33 -15.22 15.64
CA ASP A 130 -6.59 -16.42 14.83
C ASP A 130 -6.77 -16.09 13.34
N ASP A 131 -7.44 -14.97 13.03
CA ASP A 131 -7.49 -14.44 11.66
C ASP A 131 -6.08 -14.11 11.14
N TYR A 132 -5.24 -13.52 12.00
CA TYR A 132 -3.87 -13.19 11.67
C TYR A 132 -3.04 -14.45 11.42
N LYS A 133 -3.11 -15.47 12.27
CA LYS A 133 -2.42 -16.75 12.07
C LYS A 133 -2.81 -17.39 10.74
N THR A 134 -4.10 -17.40 10.42
CA THR A 134 -4.60 -17.92 9.15
C THR A 134 -4.02 -17.14 7.97
N LEU A 135 -4.10 -15.81 8.03
CA LEU A 135 -3.55 -14.93 6.99
C LEU A 135 -2.03 -15.11 6.84
N ARG A 136 -1.29 -15.30 7.94
CA ARG A 136 0.15 -15.54 7.95
C ARG A 136 0.50 -16.81 7.19
N GLY A 137 -0.19 -17.93 7.46
CA GLY A 137 0.03 -19.20 6.74
C GLY A 137 -0.26 -19.05 5.25
N GLU A 138 -1.37 -18.41 4.91
CA GLU A 138 -1.74 -18.12 3.52
C GLU A 138 -0.68 -17.27 2.78
N VAL A 139 -0.05 -16.30 3.45
CA VAL A 139 0.96 -15.43 2.84
C VAL A 139 2.34 -16.07 2.80
N LEU A 140 2.82 -16.65 3.90
CA LEU A 140 4.21 -17.08 4.03
C LEU A 140 4.45 -18.54 3.68
N ASP A 141 3.46 -19.41 3.86
CA ASP A 141 3.59 -20.84 3.62
C ASP A 141 2.90 -21.26 2.30
N GLU A 142 1.75 -20.66 1.96
CA GLU A 142 1.04 -20.92 0.69
C GLU A 142 1.37 -19.92 -0.44
N VAL A 143 2.08 -18.83 -0.14
CA VAL A 143 2.53 -17.82 -1.12
C VAL A 143 1.36 -17.23 -1.94
N LYS A 144 0.24 -16.90 -1.28
CA LYS A 144 -0.92 -16.34 -1.98
C LYS A 144 -0.66 -14.98 -2.61
N GLU A 145 -1.26 -14.81 -3.79
CA GLU A 145 -1.21 -13.59 -4.60
C GLU A 145 -1.92 -12.40 -3.93
N ASP A 146 -1.49 -11.19 -4.27
CA ASP A 146 -1.96 -9.92 -3.70
C ASP A 146 -3.48 -9.79 -3.67
N ALA A 147 -4.13 -10.24 -4.75
CA ALA A 147 -5.58 -10.14 -4.91
C ALA A 147 -6.33 -11.02 -3.90
N GLU A 148 -5.80 -12.20 -3.59
CA GLU A 148 -6.38 -13.15 -2.65
C GLU A 148 -6.20 -12.68 -1.21
N VAL A 149 -4.97 -12.27 -0.87
CA VAL A 149 -4.63 -11.69 0.44
C VAL A 149 -5.50 -10.47 0.73
N LYS A 150 -5.66 -9.58 -0.26
CA LYS A 150 -6.53 -8.39 -0.14
C LYS A 150 -8.00 -8.75 0.06
N LYS A 151 -8.53 -9.76 -0.65
CA LYS A 151 -9.90 -10.25 -0.47
C LYS A 151 -10.09 -10.83 0.94
N LYS A 152 -9.14 -11.63 1.42
CA LYS A 152 -9.17 -12.23 2.76
C LYS A 152 -9.17 -11.17 3.85
N ILE A 153 -8.27 -10.18 3.77
CA ILE A 153 -8.24 -9.05 4.72
C ILE A 153 -9.57 -8.29 4.70
N LYS A 154 -10.12 -8.00 3.51
CA LYS A 154 -11.43 -7.33 3.41
C LYS A 154 -12.54 -8.13 4.07
N TYR A 155 -12.53 -9.47 3.92
CA TYR A 155 -13.48 -10.36 4.58
C TYR A 155 -13.33 -10.30 6.10
N ILE A 156 -12.11 -10.47 6.64
CA ILE A 156 -11.82 -10.39 8.07
C ILE A 156 -12.33 -9.06 8.65
N LEU A 157 -11.99 -7.94 8.01
CA LEU A 157 -12.40 -6.60 8.47
C LEU A 157 -13.91 -6.38 8.41
N LYS A 158 -14.62 -7.03 7.48
CA LYS A 158 -16.08 -6.96 7.38
C LYS A 158 -16.74 -7.83 8.46
N SER A 159 -16.22 -9.04 8.69
CA SER A 159 -16.73 -9.97 9.69
C SER A 159 -16.53 -9.44 11.11
N ASN A 160 -15.40 -8.77 11.34
CA ASN A 160 -15.05 -8.16 12.64
C ASN A 160 -15.50 -6.69 12.73
N ALA A 161 -16.27 -6.20 11.75
CA ALA A 161 -16.87 -4.89 11.85
C ALA A 161 -17.92 -4.91 12.98
N PRO A 162 -17.96 -3.89 13.86
CA PRO A 162 -19.07 -3.77 14.80
C PRO A 162 -20.39 -3.75 14.02
N LYS A 163 -21.41 -4.44 14.56
CA LYS A 163 -22.74 -4.68 13.94
C LYS A 163 -23.39 -3.44 13.31
N SER A 164 -22.96 -2.23 13.67
CA SER A 164 -23.47 -0.98 13.10
C SER A 164 -23.07 -0.70 11.66
N ILE A 165 -21.99 -1.27 11.10
CA ILE A 165 -21.46 -0.81 9.78
C ILE A 165 -22.23 -1.36 8.58
N THR A 166 -22.80 -2.56 8.68
CA THR A 166 -23.46 -3.21 7.53
C THR A 166 -24.91 -2.78 7.33
N GLU A 167 -25.58 -2.29 8.37
CA GLU A 167 -26.92 -1.66 8.28
C GLU A 167 -26.83 -0.14 7.99
N ASP A 168 -25.69 0.50 8.28
CA ASP A 168 -25.49 1.96 8.13
C ASP A 168 -25.29 2.44 6.70
N THR A 169 -25.04 1.61 5.68
CA THR A 169 -24.84 2.16 4.32
C THR A 169 -26.12 2.67 3.69
N VAL A 170 -27.26 2.06 4.01
CA VAL A 170 -28.60 2.55 3.63
C VAL A 170 -28.98 3.69 4.58
N GLY A 171 -28.90 3.48 5.90
CA GLY A 171 -29.22 4.51 6.90
C GLY A 171 -28.36 5.78 6.83
N ARG A 172 -27.09 5.70 6.40
CA ARG A 172 -26.24 6.89 6.16
C ARG A 172 -26.60 7.59 4.85
N LYS A 173 -27.00 6.87 3.80
CA LYS A 173 -27.49 7.50 2.56
C LYS A 173 -28.75 8.29 2.85
N ASP A 174 -29.69 7.71 3.60
CA ASP A 174 -30.95 8.36 3.96
C ASP A 174 -30.73 9.55 4.90
N LYS A 175 -29.82 9.41 5.89
CA LYS A 175 -29.42 10.51 6.77
C LYS A 175 -28.70 11.63 6.03
N LEU A 176 -27.86 11.32 5.04
CA LEU A 176 -27.14 12.32 4.24
C LEU A 176 -28.09 13.04 3.29
N ALA A 177 -28.98 12.30 2.62
CA ALA A 177 -30.03 12.85 1.78
C ALA A 177 -30.92 13.82 2.57
N GLY A 178 -31.35 13.43 3.78
CA GLY A 178 -32.19 14.28 4.63
C GLY A 178 -31.48 15.56 5.10
N LYS A 179 -30.18 15.49 5.39
CA LYS A 179 -29.38 16.68 5.70
C LYS A 179 -29.27 17.63 4.50
N PHE A 180 -29.05 17.08 3.31
CA PHE A 180 -28.90 17.86 2.09
C PHE A 180 -30.23 18.50 1.68
N LEU A 181 -31.34 17.76 1.78
CA LEU A 181 -32.70 18.26 1.58
C LEU A 181 -33.03 19.43 2.52
N SER A 182 -32.69 19.30 3.81
CA SER A 182 -32.89 20.38 4.79
C SER A 182 -32.11 21.66 4.45
N GLN A 183 -30.86 21.51 4.00
CA GLN A 183 -30.04 22.64 3.56
C GLN A 183 -30.61 23.30 2.30
N LEU A 184 -31.05 22.51 1.32
CA LEU A 184 -31.66 23.02 0.09
C LEU A 184 -32.97 23.76 0.36
N ARG A 185 -33.83 23.25 1.25
CA ARG A 185 -35.08 23.94 1.66
C ARG A 185 -34.78 25.28 2.34
N THR A 186 -33.75 25.32 3.19
CA THR A 186 -33.31 26.56 3.85
C THR A 186 -32.82 27.58 2.83
N ALA A 187 -31.92 27.16 1.93
CA ALA A 187 -31.44 28.02 0.85
C ALA A 187 -32.57 28.49 -0.07
N ARG A 188 -33.53 27.62 -0.38
CA ARG A 188 -34.70 27.93 -1.22
C ARG A 188 -35.61 28.97 -0.58
N HIS A 189 -35.77 28.93 0.74
CA HIS A 189 -36.50 29.96 1.50
C HIS A 189 -35.78 31.30 1.42
N GLU A 190 -34.46 31.33 1.65
CA GLU A 190 -33.64 32.55 1.54
C GLU A 190 -33.65 33.14 0.12
N MET A 191 -33.61 32.29 -0.92
CA MET A 191 -33.71 32.73 -2.32
C MET A 191 -35.03 33.44 -2.63
N GLY A 192 -36.12 33.07 -1.94
CA GLY A 192 -37.42 33.75 -2.04
C GLY A 192 -37.40 35.16 -1.43
N LEU A 193 -36.56 35.39 -0.41
CA LEU A 193 -36.38 36.69 0.22
C LEU A 193 -35.45 37.61 -0.60
N LEU A 194 -34.50 37.02 -1.31
CA LEU A 194 -33.42 37.74 -2.02
C LEU A 194 -33.66 37.92 -3.53
N SER A 195 -34.87 37.62 -4.02
CA SER A 195 -35.30 37.82 -5.43
C SER A 195 -34.36 37.19 -6.48
N PHE A 196 -34.08 35.89 -6.34
CA PHE A 196 -33.26 35.15 -7.30
C PHE A 196 -33.97 34.94 -8.67
N PRO A 197 -33.22 34.77 -9.78
CA PRO A 197 -33.80 34.44 -11.08
C PRO A 197 -34.67 33.17 -11.06
N ALA A 198 -35.86 33.24 -11.64
CA ALA A 198 -36.86 32.15 -11.64
C ALA A 198 -36.31 30.81 -12.14
N LYS A 199 -35.37 30.83 -13.09
CA LYS A 199 -34.72 29.62 -13.62
C LYS A 199 -33.90 28.88 -12.55
N ILE A 200 -33.19 29.60 -11.68
CA ILE A 200 -32.36 29.02 -10.62
C ILE A 200 -33.25 28.46 -9.52
N VAL A 201 -34.29 29.21 -9.16
CA VAL A 201 -35.32 28.78 -8.20
C VAL A 201 -35.96 27.47 -8.63
N LYS A 202 -36.36 27.35 -9.91
CA LYS A 202 -36.94 26.13 -10.47
C LYS A 202 -36.00 24.93 -10.41
N GLN A 203 -34.71 25.11 -10.68
CA GLN A 203 -33.73 24.01 -10.61
C GLN A 203 -33.50 23.50 -9.18
N VAL A 204 -33.58 24.40 -8.19
CA VAL A 204 -33.49 24.01 -6.78
C VAL A 204 -34.74 23.26 -6.35
N ASP A 205 -35.93 23.69 -6.79
CA ASP A 205 -37.19 22.98 -6.56
C ASP A 205 -37.16 21.57 -7.17
N GLU A 206 -36.72 21.42 -8.43
CA GLU A 206 -36.55 20.11 -9.09
C GLU A 206 -35.57 19.19 -8.32
N LEU A 207 -34.49 19.73 -7.76
CA LEU A 207 -33.52 18.95 -6.98
C LEU A 207 -34.07 18.52 -5.61
N ILE A 208 -34.90 19.35 -4.99
CA ILE A 208 -35.62 19.04 -3.75
C ILE A 208 -36.56 17.87 -3.99
N ASP A 209 -37.38 17.92 -5.05
CA ASP A 209 -38.33 16.85 -5.40
C ASP A 209 -37.62 15.49 -5.63
N ILE A 210 -36.52 15.50 -6.40
CA ILE A 210 -35.71 14.28 -6.65
C ILE A 210 -35.18 13.67 -5.33
N LEU A 211 -34.80 14.50 -4.37
CA LEU A 211 -34.27 14.04 -3.08
C LEU A 211 -35.38 13.57 -2.14
N GLU A 212 -36.59 14.12 -2.24
CA GLU A 212 -37.76 13.65 -1.50
C GLU A 212 -38.19 12.27 -1.98
N ASP A 213 -38.26 12.07 -3.30
CA ASP A 213 -38.56 10.77 -3.94
C ASP A 213 -37.49 9.72 -3.64
N PHE A 214 -36.24 10.13 -3.40
CA PHE A 214 -35.16 9.23 -3.02
C PHE A 214 -35.29 8.73 -1.56
N GLN A 215 -36.04 9.42 -0.70
CA GLN A 215 -36.20 9.08 0.72
C GLN A 215 -37.50 8.31 1.05
N GLY A 216 -38.47 8.27 0.12
CA GLY A 216 -39.74 7.54 0.25
C GLY A 216 -39.67 6.11 -0.27
#